data_AF-A0A368S9J1-F1
#
_entry.id   AF-A0A368S9J1-F1
#
_cell.length_a   1.000
_cell.length_b   1.000
_cell.length_c   1.000
_cell.angle_alpha   90.00
_cell.angle_beta   90.00
_cell.angle_gamma   90.00
#
_symmetry.space_group_name_H-M   'P 1'
#
loop_
_entity.id
_entity.type
_entity.pdbx_description
1 polymer ?
#
loop_
_entity_poly.entity_id
_entity_poly.type
_entity_poly.pdbx_seq_one_letter_code
_entity_poly.pdbx_strand_id
1 'polypeptide(L)'
;VEEDISHLFFECPFAISCWQKLGIHWQQSTCLHDRIARTRQAMQLPYFMVIFIIAAWELWNLRNGKIFEGNSVTMNLWTVRFKKQIIRQLHRVKDDFRPIVIQWLETIM
;
A
#
# COMPACT_ATOMS: atom_id res chain seq x y z
N VAL A 1 4.00 -7.78 -20.73
CA VAL A 1 4.53 -8.27 -19.45
C VAL A 1 3.45 -9.10 -18.81
N GLU A 2 3.78 -10.33 -18.44
CA GLU A 2 2.89 -11.22 -17.70
C GLU A 2 2.67 -10.67 -16.29
N GLU A 3 1.45 -10.78 -15.76
CA GLU A 3 1.14 -10.34 -14.40
C GLU A 3 1.40 -11.48 -13.43
N ASP A 4 2.37 -11.29 -12.54
CA ASP A 4 2.57 -12.12 -11.35
C ASP A 4 2.59 -11.25 -10.08
N ILE A 5 2.79 -11.88 -8.93
CA ILE A 5 2.83 -11.19 -7.62
C ILE A 5 3.97 -10.17 -7.58
N SER A 6 5.12 -10.49 -8.18
CA SER A 6 6.30 -9.61 -8.20
C SER A 6 6.05 -8.39 -9.05
N HIS A 7 5.57 -8.57 -10.27
CA HIS A 7 5.22 -7.49 -11.19
C HIS A 7 4.13 -6.60 -10.60
N LEU A 8 3.01 -7.17 -10.17
CA LEU A 8 1.86 -6.42 -9.68
C LEU A 8 2.22 -5.53 -8.48
N PHE A 9 2.94 -6.08 -7.51
CA PHE A 9 3.15 -5.41 -6.23
C PHE A 9 4.51 -4.77 -6.07
N PHE A 10 5.56 -5.13 -6.81
CA PHE A 10 6.93 -4.70 -6.47
C PHE A 10 7.74 -4.17 -7.65
N GLU A 11 7.48 -4.61 -8.88
CA GLU A 11 8.32 -4.26 -10.03
C GLU A 11 7.63 -3.30 -11.00
N CYS A 12 6.30 -3.30 -11.05
CA CYS A 12 5.56 -2.36 -11.88
C CYS A 12 5.90 -0.92 -11.48
N PRO A 13 6.27 -0.03 -12.42
CA PRO A 13 6.61 1.36 -12.13
C PRO A 13 5.53 2.09 -11.33
N PHE A 14 4.25 1.81 -11.62
CA PHE A 14 3.13 2.40 -10.89
C PHE A 14 3.10 1.94 -9.42
N ALA A 15 3.30 0.64 -9.16
CA ALA A 15 3.36 0.10 -7.81
C ALA A 15 4.55 0.70 -7.04
N ILE A 16 5.74 0.77 -7.66
CA ILE A 16 6.92 1.40 -7.09
C ILE A 16 6.63 2.84 -6.66
N SER A 17 6.00 3.65 -7.52
CA SER A 17 5.63 5.03 -7.17
C SER A 17 4.64 5.10 -6.01
N CYS A 18 3.70 4.15 -5.90
CA CYS A 18 2.75 4.10 -4.78
C CYS A 18 3.48 3.80 -3.46
N TRP A 19 4.42 2.85 -3.45
CA TRP A 19 5.22 2.55 -2.26
C TRP A 19 6.15 3.69 -1.87
N GLN A 20 6.78 4.34 -2.85
CA GLN A 20 7.60 5.53 -2.63
C GLN A 20 6.78 6.67 -2.00
N LYS A 21 5.53 6.88 -2.42
CA LYS A 21 4.64 7.86 -1.78
C LYS A 21 4.42 7.52 -0.30
N LEU A 22 4.30 6.25 0.06
CA LEU A 22 4.18 5.82 1.46
C LEU A 22 5.51 5.81 2.25
N GLY A 23 6.63 6.16 1.62
CA GLY A 23 7.96 6.02 2.21
C GLY A 23 8.39 4.57 2.43
N ILE A 24 7.73 3.61 1.77
CA ILE A 24 8.02 2.18 1.92
C ILE A 24 9.15 1.79 0.95
N HIS A 25 10.29 1.43 1.53
CA HIS A 25 11.44 0.91 0.80
C HIS A 25 11.54 -0.61 1.01
N TRP A 26 11.12 -1.36 0.00
CA TRP A 26 11.12 -2.82 0.04
C TRP A 26 12.54 -3.38 0.14
N GLN A 27 12.76 -4.25 1.12
CA GLN A 27 14.02 -4.97 1.27
C GLN A 27 14.15 -6.07 0.21
N GLN A 28 15.33 -6.22 -0.40
CA GLN A 28 15.55 -7.27 -1.39
C GLN A 28 15.46 -8.65 -0.74
N SER A 29 14.55 -9.49 -1.24
CA SER A 29 14.39 -10.87 -0.83
C SER A 29 13.66 -11.65 -1.92
N THR A 30 14.04 -12.92 -2.12
CA THR A 30 13.34 -13.86 -3.00
C THR A 30 12.07 -14.42 -2.35
N CYS A 31 12.02 -14.46 -1.01
CA CYS A 31 10.83 -14.86 -0.25
C CYS A 31 9.98 -13.62 0.09
N LEU A 32 8.71 -13.64 -0.31
CA LEU A 32 7.74 -12.57 -0.03
C LEU A 32 7.56 -12.33 1.47
N HIS A 33 7.46 -13.39 2.27
CA HIS A 33 7.29 -13.27 3.72
C HIS A 33 8.50 -12.57 4.36
N ASP A 34 9.71 -12.92 3.94
CA ASP A 34 10.94 -12.28 4.42
C ASP A 34 11.03 -10.82 3.97
N ARG A 35 10.64 -10.52 2.73
CA ARG A 35 10.56 -9.14 2.22
C ARG A 35 9.68 -8.28 3.12
N ILE A 36 8.48 -8.75 3.44
CA ILE A 36 7.51 -8.04 4.28
C ILE A 36 8.05 -7.92 5.72
N ALA A 37 8.55 -9.02 6.29
CA ALA A 37 9.05 -9.05 7.67
C ALA A 37 10.24 -8.10 7.89
N ARG A 38 11.22 -8.12 6.99
CA ARG A 38 12.41 -7.24 7.05
C ARG A 38 12.04 -5.78 6.84
N THR A 39 11.15 -5.50 5.89
CA THR A 39 10.67 -4.12 5.64
C THR A 39 9.92 -3.57 6.86
N ARG A 40 9.06 -4.38 7.48
CA ARG A 40 8.37 -4.03 8.73
C ARG A 40 9.35 -3.71 9.86
N GLN A 41 10.38 -4.54 10.04
CA GLN A 41 11.40 -4.33 11.06
C GLN A 41 12.22 -3.05 10.81
N ALA A 42 12.58 -2.77 9.56
CA ALA A 42 13.36 -1.59 9.19
C ALA A 42 12.57 -0.28 9.38
N MET A 43 11.29 -0.25 8.99
CA MET A 43 10.49 0.97 9.04
C MET A 43 9.98 1.32 10.44
N GLN A 44 9.78 0.31 11.31
CA GLN A 44 9.20 0.46 12.64
C GLN A 44 7.88 1.26 12.66
N LEU A 45 7.17 1.27 11.52
CA LEU A 45 5.96 2.03 11.33
C LEU A 45 4.80 1.37 12.10
N PRO A 46 4.09 2.11 12.97
CA PRO A 46 2.85 1.61 13.57
C PRO A 46 1.89 1.18 12.47
N TYR A 47 1.20 0.05 12.65
CA TYR A 47 0.22 -0.45 11.68
C TYR A 47 0.76 -0.79 10.29
N PHE A 48 2.08 -0.99 10.14
CA PHE A 48 2.70 -1.35 8.86
C PHE A 48 1.92 -2.43 8.09
N MET A 49 1.51 -3.52 8.76
CA MET A 49 0.77 -4.61 8.08
C MET A 49 -0.58 -4.16 7.54
N VAL A 50 -1.31 -3.32 8.27
CA VAL A 50 -2.61 -2.78 7.81
C VAL A 50 -2.40 -1.85 6.61
N ILE A 51 -1.42 -0.95 6.71
CA ILE A 51 -1.03 -0.03 5.65
C ILE A 51 -0.65 -0.81 4.38
N PHE A 52 0.24 -1.79 4.53
CA PHE A 52 0.69 -2.66 3.45
C PHE A 52 -0.48 -3.40 2.79
N ILE A 53 -1.34 -4.07 3.57
CA ILE A 53 -2.46 -4.85 3.04
C ILE A 53 -3.42 -3.95 2.25
N ILE A 54 -3.74 -2.77 2.76
CA ILE A 54 -4.67 -1.83 2.08
C ILE A 54 -4.03 -1.26 0.81
N ALA A 55 -2.76 -0.88 0.87
CA ALA A 55 -2.02 -0.38 -0.28
C ALA A 55 -1.96 -1.43 -1.41
N ALA A 56 -1.61 -2.67 -1.06
CA ALA A 56 -1.60 -3.80 -1.99
C ALA A 56 -3.01 -4.09 -2.55
N TRP A 57 -4.03 -4.08 -1.69
CA TRP A 57 -5.42 -4.27 -2.12
C TRP A 57 -5.86 -3.25 -3.17
N GLU A 58 -5.55 -1.96 -2.96
CA GLU A 58 -5.90 -0.92 -3.92
C GLU A 58 -5.06 -0.96 -5.21
N LEU A 59 -3.81 -1.45 -5.15
CA LEU A 59 -3.03 -1.75 -6.36
C LEU A 59 -3.70 -2.87 -7.18
N TRP A 60 -4.08 -3.96 -6.53
CA TRP A 60 -4.77 -5.08 -7.17
C TRP A 60 -6.10 -4.65 -7.80
N ASN A 61 -6.91 -3.86 -7.08
CA ASN A 61 -8.18 -3.35 -7.61
C ASN A 61 -7.99 -2.46 -8.84
N LEU A 62 -7.01 -1.53 -8.81
CA LEU A 62 -6.75 -0.67 -9.96
C LEU A 62 -6.24 -1.47 -11.16
N ARG A 63 -5.37 -2.46 -10.92
CA ARG A 63 -4.86 -3.28 -12.00
C ARG A 63 -5.94 -4.13 -12.64
N ASN A 64 -6.81 -4.75 -11.85
CA ASN A 64 -7.96 -5.49 -12.36
C ASN A 64 -8.95 -4.60 -13.09
N GLY A 65 -9.29 -3.43 -12.53
CA GLY A 65 -10.15 -2.48 -13.23
C GLY A 65 -9.57 -2.04 -14.57
N LYS A 66 -8.24 -1.90 -14.69
CA LYS A 66 -7.59 -1.63 -15.98
C LYS A 66 -7.72 -2.78 -16.97
N ILE A 67 -7.50 -4.02 -16.51
CA ILE A 67 -7.50 -5.21 -17.37
C ILE A 67 -8.91 -5.58 -17.84
N PHE A 68 -9.88 -5.60 -16.92
CA PHE A 68 -11.21 -6.14 -17.18
C PHE A 68 -12.24 -5.07 -17.57
N GLU A 69 -12.06 -3.82 -17.14
CA GLU A 69 -13.04 -2.74 -17.33
C GLU A 69 -12.48 -1.57 -18.16
N GLY A 70 -11.19 -1.59 -18.51
CA GLY A 70 -10.54 -0.50 -19.26
C GLY A 70 -10.37 0.79 -18.44
N ASN A 71 -10.49 0.73 -17.11
CA ASN A 71 -10.41 1.92 -16.27
C ASN A 71 -9.01 2.56 -16.30
N SER A 72 -8.97 3.89 -16.19
CA SER A 72 -7.71 4.62 -16.04
C SER A 72 -7.07 4.36 -14.68
N VAL A 73 -5.75 4.16 -14.66
CA VAL A 73 -4.95 4.03 -13.43
C VAL A 73 -4.21 5.35 -13.22
N THR A 74 -4.47 6.02 -12.10
CA THR A 74 -3.79 7.27 -11.74
C THR A 74 -3.37 7.25 -10.27
N MET A 75 -2.28 7.96 -9.96
CA MET A 75 -1.78 8.09 -8.58
C MET A 75 -2.82 8.73 -7.66
N ASN A 76 -3.55 9.72 -8.17
CA ASN A 76 -4.61 10.39 -7.42
C ASN A 76 -5.75 9.42 -7.05
N LEU A 77 -6.21 8.61 -8.01
CA LEU A 77 -7.25 7.62 -7.78
C LEU A 77 -6.82 6.59 -6.72
N TRP A 78 -5.60 6.07 -6.83
CA TRP A 78 -5.04 5.15 -5.83
C TRP A 78 -4.98 5.80 -4.44
N THR A 79 -4.46 7.03 -4.35
CA THR A 79 -4.32 7.77 -3.09
C THR A 79 -5.68 7.99 -2.41
N VAL A 80 -6.70 8.41 -3.17
CA VAL A 80 -8.06 8.63 -2.64
C VAL A 80 -8.66 7.32 -2.12
N ARG A 81 -8.54 6.22 -2.88
CA ARG A 81 -9.06 4.91 -2.46
C ARG A 81 -8.33 4.37 -1.23
N PHE A 82 -7.00 4.44 -1.23
CA PHE A 82 -6.15 4.04 -0.10
C PHE A 82 -6.57 4.77 1.19
N LYS A 83 -6.66 6.11 1.16
CA LYS A 83 -7.09 6.93 2.31
C LYS A 83 -8.47 6.51 2.81
N LYS A 84 -9.44 6.36 1.90
CA LYS A 84 -10.80 5.95 2.24
C LYS A 84 -10.82 4.60 2.97
N GLN A 85 -10.00 3.64 2.55
CA GLN A 85 -9.91 2.33 3.21
C GLN A 85 -9.21 2.40 4.57
N ILE A 86 -8.13 3.18 4.70
CA ILE A 86 -7.45 3.36 6.00
C ILE A 86 -8.42 3.96 7.01
N ILE A 87 -9.11 5.04 6.66
CA ILE A 87 -10.09 5.69 7.54
C ILE A 87 -11.19 4.71 7.96
N ARG A 88 -11.71 3.90 7.02
CA ARG A 88 -12.68 2.83 7.32
C ARG A 88 -12.14 1.81 8.32
N GLN A 89 -10.88 1.41 8.20
CA GLN A 89 -10.27 0.48 9.14
C GLN A 89 -10.00 1.12 10.51
N LEU A 90 -9.69 2.41 10.58
CA LEU A 90 -9.49 3.12 11.85
C LEU A 90 -10.75 3.20 12.72
N HIS A 91 -11.95 3.06 12.15
CA HIS A 91 -13.19 2.90 12.92
C HIS A 91 -13.29 1.56 13.66
N ARG A 92 -12.48 0.56 13.28
CA ARG A 92 -12.48 -0.79 13.86
C ARG A 92 -11.30 -1.01 14.84
N VAL A 93 -10.42 -0.02 14.96
CA VAL A 93 -9.24 -0.06 15.83
C VAL A 93 -9.53 0.74 17.10
N LYS A 94 -8.91 0.33 18.22
CA LYS A 94 -8.95 1.08 19.49
C LYS A 94 -8.53 2.54 19.27
N ASP A 95 -9.24 3.46 19.92
CA ASP A 95 -9.07 4.90 19.69
C ASP A 95 -7.65 5.41 19.99
N ASP A 96 -6.92 4.77 20.91
CA ASP A 96 -5.57 5.16 21.33
C ASP A 96 -4.56 5.31 20.18
N PHE A 97 -4.75 4.55 19.09
CA PHE A 97 -3.83 4.52 17.97
C PHE A 97 -4.30 5.31 16.74
N ARG A 98 -5.58 5.71 16.73
CA ARG A 98 -6.17 6.47 15.63
C ARG A 98 -5.44 7.80 15.37
N PRO A 99 -5.07 8.61 16.40
CA PRO A 99 -4.37 9.87 16.18
C PRO A 99 -3.03 9.70 15.47
N ILE A 100 -2.25 8.67 15.85
CA ILE A 100 -0.92 8.41 15.29
C ILE A 100 -1.03 8.09 13.79
N VAL A 101 -2.00 7.25 13.40
CA VAL A 101 -2.18 6.88 11.99
C VAL A 101 -2.71 8.07 11.18
N ILE A 102 -3.62 8.88 11.73
CA ILE A 102 -4.11 10.09 11.07
C ILE A 102 -2.97 11.09 10.84
N GLN A 103 -2.16 11.37 11.87
CA GLN A 103 -1.01 12.26 11.76
C GLN A 103 -0.01 11.76 10.71
N TRP A 104 0.26 10.46 10.67
CA TRP A 104 1.11 9.87 9.64
C TRP A 104 0.51 10.02 8.23
N LEU A 105 -0.80 9.79 8.07
CA LEU A 105 -1.48 10.00 6.78
C LEU A 105 -1.33 11.44 6.28
N GLU A 106 -1.31 12.43 7.19
CA GLU A 106 -1.10 13.83 6.85
C GLU A 106 0.30 14.10 6.29
N THR A 107 1.33 13.39 6.78
CA THR A 107 2.72 13.55 6.28
C THR A 107 2.94 13.01 4.87
N ILE A 108 2.06 12.13 4.39
CA ILE A 108 2.14 11.51 3.06
C ILE A 108 1.34 12.30 2.03
N MET A 109 0.56 13.29 2.45
CA MET A 109 -0.32 14.05 1.56
C MET A 109 0.49 14.90 0.60
#